data_AF-A0A1C6FLM2-F1
#
_entry.id   AF-A0A1C6FLM2-F1
#
_cell.length_a   1.000
_cell.length_b   1.000
_cell.length_c   1.000
_cell.angle_alpha   90.00
_cell.angle_beta   90.00
_cell.angle_gamma   90.00
#
_symmetry.space_group_name_H-M   'P 1'
#
loop_
_entity.id
_entity.type
_entity.pdbx_description
1 polymer ?
#
loop_
_entity_poly.entity_id
_entity_poly.type
_entity_poly.pdbx_seq_one_letter_code
_entity_poly.pdbx_strand_id
1 'polypeptide(L)' 'MEISEVIKNIRSQLSLSQEGLARELHMGFTSVNRWENNKSKPNQIARHALAELCKKNNLDQELIDLLEKTTKRKVSQYEE' A
#
# COMPACT_ATOMS: atom_id res chain seq x y z
N MET A 1 7.82 9.91 3.74
CA MET A 1 7.19 9.52 2.46
C MET A 1 5.69 9.54 2.60
N GLU A 2 5.01 10.11 1.63
CA GLU A 2 3.57 10.00 1.49
C GLU A 2 3.18 8.59 0.98
N ILE A 3 1.95 8.17 1.24
CA ILE A 3 1.45 6.85 0.82
C ILE A 3 1.54 6.62 -0.70
N SER A 4 1.41 7.68 -1.50
CA SER A 4 1.54 7.63 -2.95
C SER A 4 2.97 7.31 -3.41
N GLU A 5 3.96 7.86 -2.70
CA GLU A 5 5.39 7.60 -2.94
C GLU A 5 5.75 6.18 -2.52
N VAL A 6 5.18 5.70 -1.41
CA VAL A 6 5.34 4.30 -0.95
C VAL A 6 4.87 3.33 -2.03
N ILE A 7 3.67 3.56 -2.59
CA ILE A 7 3.10 2.69 -3.64
C ILE A 7 3.98 2.73 -4.91
N LYS A 8 4.44 3.91 -5.32
CA LYS A 8 5.38 4.05 -6.45
C LYS A 8 6.69 3.31 -6.20
N ASN A 9 7.22 3.37 -4.99
CA ASN A 9 8.47 2.70 -4.60
C ASN A 9 8.29 1.17 -4.67
N ILE A 10 7.23 0.64 -4.05
CA ILE A 10 6.88 -0.80 -4.14
C ILE A 10 6.81 -1.25 -5.59
N ARG A 11 6.08 -0.51 -6.44
CA ARG A 11 5.97 -0.82 -7.87
C ARG A 11 7.33 -0.83 -8.56
N SER A 12 8.19 0.15 -8.26
CA SER A 12 9.53 0.26 -8.83
C SER A 12 10.43 -0.90 -8.41
N GLN A 13 10.41 -1.30 -7.13
CA GLN A 13 11.21 -2.42 -6.62
C GLN A 13 10.78 -3.75 -7.25
N LEU A 14 9.48 -3.91 -7.52
CA LEU A 14 8.93 -5.08 -8.20
C LEU A 14 9.06 -5.02 -9.73
N SER A 15 9.57 -3.92 -10.29
CA SER A 15 9.66 -3.68 -11.75
C SER A 15 8.30 -3.84 -12.47
N LEU A 16 7.20 -3.45 -11.82
CA LEU A 16 5.85 -3.57 -12.35
C LEU A 16 5.37 -2.26 -13.02
N SER A 17 4.46 -2.38 -13.99
CA SER A 17 3.63 -1.24 -14.41
C SER A 17 2.49 -1.00 -13.41
N GLN A 18 1.77 0.11 -13.54
CA GLN A 18 0.58 0.37 -12.72
C GLN A 18 -0.48 -0.73 -12.92
N GLU A 19 -0.66 -1.21 -14.15
CA GLU A 19 -1.50 -2.36 -14.50
C GLU A 19 -0.96 -3.68 -13.97
N GLY A 20 0.36 -3.84 -13.91
CA GLY A 20 1.01 -5.00 -13.29
C GLY A 20 0.69 -5.07 -11.80
N LEU A 21 0.91 -3.97 -11.09
CA LEU A 21 0.57 -3.87 -9.66
C LEU A 21 -0.94 -4.06 -9.43
N ALA A 22 -1.79 -3.48 -10.28
CA ALA A 22 -3.23 -3.67 -10.20
C ALA A 22 -3.63 -5.15 -10.32
N ARG A 23 -3.00 -5.90 -11.23
CA ARG A 23 -3.22 -7.34 -11.40
C ARG A 23 -2.77 -8.14 -10.18
N GLU A 24 -1.58 -7.86 -9.64
CA GLU A 24 -1.07 -8.52 -8.42
C GLU A 24 -1.97 -8.27 -7.20
N LEU A 25 -2.57 -7.09 -7.10
CA LEU A 25 -3.47 -6.74 -6.01
C LEU A 25 -4.94 -7.14 -6.26
N HIS A 26 -5.26 -7.72 -7.43
CA HIS A 26 -6.63 -7.98 -7.88
C HIS A 26 -7.53 -6.74 -7.84
N MET A 27 -6.99 -5.60 -8.22
CA MET A 27 -7.66 -4.29 -8.21
C MET A 27 -7.66 -3.65 -9.59
N GLY A 28 -8.50 -2.63 -9.77
CA GLY A 28 -8.55 -1.88 -11.03
C GLY A 28 -7.35 -0.94 -11.19
N PHE A 29 -6.82 -0.84 -12.41
CA PHE A 29 -5.76 0.12 -12.78
C PHE A 29 -6.06 1.54 -12.29
N THR A 30 -7.31 1.99 -12.43
CA THR A 30 -7.76 3.32 -11.99
C THR A 30 -7.54 3.57 -10.51
N SER A 31 -7.58 2.53 -9.66
CA SER A 31 -7.32 2.64 -8.23
C SER A 31 -5.85 2.92 -7.97
N VAL A 32 -4.95 2.10 -8.55
CA VAL A 32 -3.50 2.28 -8.44
C VAL A 32 -3.06 3.63 -8.98
N ASN A 33 -3.55 4.02 -10.16
CA ASN A 33 -3.26 5.31 -10.76
C ASN A 33 -3.70 6.49 -9.88
N ARG A 34 -4.88 6.42 -9.26
CA ARG A 34 -5.35 7.45 -8.34
C ARG A 34 -4.52 7.52 -7.05
N TRP A 35 -4.04 6.40 -6.53
CA TRP A 35 -3.19 6.39 -5.33
C TRP A 35 -1.83 6.98 -5.60
N GLU A 36 -1.16 6.55 -6.68
CA GLU A 36 0.15 7.07 -7.09
C GLU A 36 0.14 8.57 -7.40
N ASN A 37 -1.02 9.12 -7.82
CA ASN A 37 -1.20 10.54 -8.13
C ASN A 37 -1.88 11.34 -7.01
N ASN A 38 -1.94 10.83 -5.77
CA ASN A 38 -2.55 11.51 -4.62
C ASN A 38 -4.03 11.91 -4.81
N LYS A 39 -4.76 11.29 -5.75
CA LYS A 39 -6.18 11.56 -6.01
C LYS A 39 -7.11 10.84 -5.04
N SER A 40 -6.63 9.77 -4.41
CA SER A 40 -7.32 9.05 -3.34
C SER A 40 -6.30 8.26 -2.53
N LYS A 41 -6.70 7.75 -1.35
CA LYS A 41 -5.86 6.84 -0.55
C LYS A 41 -6.37 5.40 -0.69
N PRO A 42 -5.50 4.38 -0.66
CA PRO A 42 -5.93 3.00 -0.60
C PRO A 42 -6.77 2.77 0.67
N ASN A 43 -7.83 1.97 0.57
CA ASN A 43 -8.61 1.55 1.73
C ASN A 43 -7.84 0.51 2.56
N GLN A 44 -8.42 0.04 3.67
CA GLN A 44 -7.76 -0.92 4.55
C GLN A 44 -7.40 -2.22 3.83
N ILE A 45 -8.32 -2.78 3.04
CA ILE A 45 -8.09 -4.02 2.27
C ILE A 45 -6.92 -3.85 1.30
N ALA A 46 -6.86 -2.71 0.59
CA ALA A 46 -5.78 -2.39 -0.33
C ALA A 46 -4.43 -2.22 0.36
N ARG A 47 -4.40 -1.59 1.55
CA ARG A 47 -3.17 -1.47 2.34
C ARG A 47 -2.67 -2.83 2.83
N HIS A 48 -3.56 -3.72 3.26
CA HIS A 48 -3.19 -5.08 3.62
C HIS A 48 -2.68 -5.86 2.40
N ALA A 49 -3.36 -5.79 1.26
CA ALA A 49 -2.90 -6.45 0.03
C ALA A 49 -1.50 -5.97 -0.41
N LEU A 50 -1.25 -4.65 -0.33
CA LEU A 50 0.07 -4.08 -0.57
C LEU A 50 1.12 -4.61 0.41
N ALA A 51 0.80 -4.66 1.70
CA ALA A 51 1.71 -5.15 2.74
C ALA A 51 2.05 -6.64 2.53
N GLU A 52 1.05 -7.47 2.20
CA GLU A 52 1.26 -8.89 1.89
C GLU A 52 2.08 -9.07 0.60
N LEU A 53 1.85 -8.25 -0.42
CA LEU A 53 2.67 -8.25 -1.64
C LEU A 53 4.13 -7.90 -1.32
N CYS A 54 4.38 -6.90 -0.47
CA CYS A 54 5.72 -6.56 0.00
C CYS A 54 6.38 -7.75 0.74
N LYS A 55 5.67 -8.38 1.67
CA LYS A 55 6.17 -9.56 2.42
C LYS A 55 6.52 -10.72 1.49
N LYS A 56 5.66 -11.01 0.51
CA LYS A 56 5.87 -12.10 -0.47
C LYS A 56 7.12 -11.90 -1.33
N ASN A 57 7.48 -10.65 -1.60
CA ASN A 57 8.63 -10.29 -2.43
C ASN A 57 9.86 -9.85 -1.61
N ASN A 58 9.84 -10.06 -0.29
CA ASN A 58 10.90 -9.68 0.63
C ASN A 58 11.33 -8.20 0.52
N LEU A 59 10.36 -7.30 0.34
CA LEU A 59 10.62 -5.86 0.32
C LEU A 59 10.87 -5.32 1.73
N ASP A 60 11.48 -4.13 1.83
CA ASP A 60 11.86 -3.51 3.09
C ASP A 60 10.69 -3.38 4.07
N GLN A 61 10.96 -3.76 5.33
CA GLN A 61 9.98 -3.69 6.42
C GLN A 61 9.47 -2.26 6.67
N GLU A 62 10.27 -1.24 6.35
CA GLU A 62 9.86 0.16 6.46
C GLU A 62 8.65 0.49 5.57
N LEU A 63 8.58 -0.09 4.36
CA LEU A 63 7.46 0.10 3.44
C LEU A 63 6.17 -0.54 3.99
N ILE A 64 6.30 -1.73 4.58
CA ILE A 64 5.20 -2.46 5.23
C ILE A 64 4.65 -1.64 6.40
N ASP A 65 5.53 -1.13 7.25
CA ASP A 65 5.15 -0.32 8.40
C ASP A 65 4.44 0.97 7.99
N LEU A 66 4.85 1.61 6.89
CA LEU A 66 4.20 2.81 6.37
C LEU A 66 2.78 2.52 5.84
N LEU A 67 2.54 1.34 5.26
CA LEU A 67 1.22 0.89 4.84
C LEU A 67 0.30 0.62 6.05
N GLU A 68 0.84 0.08 7.14
CA GLU A 68 0.10 -0.30 8.36
C GLU A 68 -0.03 0.84 9.40
N LYS A 69 0.82 1.86 9.38
CA LYS A 69 0.78 2.99 10.34
C LYS A 69 -0.52 3.81 10.29
N THR A 70 -1.25 3.78 9.16
CA THR A 70 -2.53 4.50 9.02
C THR A 70 -3.75 3.74 9.58
N THR A 71 -3.62 2.46 9.93
CA THR A 71 -4.70 1.66 10.55
C THR A 71 -4.66 1.68 12.09
N LYS A 72 -3.55 2.06 12.74
CA LYS A 72 -3.41 2.07 14.20
C LYS A 72 -3.94 3.32 14.94
N ARG A 73 -4.75 4.18 14.32
CA ARG A 73 -5.54 5.21 15.04
C ARG A 73 -6.99 4.74 15.24
N LYS A 74 -7.21 3.72 16.06
CA LYS A 74 -8.46 3.40 16.80
C LYS A 74 -8.42 1.99 17.42
N VAL A 75 -7.38 1.63 18.17
CA VAL A 75 -7.48 0.62 19.24
C VAL A 75 -6.51 1.02 20.35
N SER A 76 -6.80 2.13 21.02
CA SER A 76 -6.20 2.47 22.33
C SER A 76 -6.96 3.68 22.87
N GLN A 77 -8.19 3.46 23.34
CA GLN A 77 -8.89 4.27 24.33
C GLN A 77 -10.02 3.40 24.89
N TYR A 78 -9.67 2.42 25.74
CA TYR A 78 -10.48 1.82 26.82
C TYR A 78 -9.57 0.81 27.55
N GLU A 79 -8.56 1.33 28.24
CA GLU A 79 -7.96 0.66 29.40
C GLU A 79 -7.90 1.71 30.51
N GLU A 80 -9.03 1.85 31.22
CA GLU A 80 -9.18 2.04 32.68
C GLU A 80 -10.67 2.22 33.01
#